data_AF-F6USG9-F1
#
_entry.id   AF-F6USG9-F1
#
_cell.length_a   1.000
_cell.length_b   1.000
_cell.length_c   1.000
_cell.angle_alpha   90.00
_cell.angle_beta   90.00
_cell.angle_gamma   90.00
#
_symmetry.space_group_name_H-M   'P 1'
#
loop_
_entity.id
_entity.type
_entity.pdbx_description
1 polymer ?
#
loop_
_entity_poly.entity_id
_entity_poly.type
_entity_poly.pdbx_seq_one_letter_code
_entity_poly.pdbx_strand_id
1 'polypeptide(L)'
;MLKHDSLDLPYEPDAPSSSRDQNNNRGMSEEIYGDYLTTSASWRMRTFFNKVLNRSNSDKMAEFLISGETSYVPEDGLTAAQLLNTGDGLTYNDFLILPGFIDFTASEVDLTSALTKKISLKTPLLSSPMDTVTESDMAIGMALMGGMGFIHYNCTPEFQAAEVRRVKKYEQGFIQNPVTLGPKATVRDVTDV
;
A
#
# COMPACT_ATOMS: atom_id res chain seq x y z
N MET A 1 53.81 17.64 -5.09
CA MET A 1 52.77 16.77 -5.69
C MET A 1 51.48 17.07 -4.93
N LEU A 2 50.95 18.31 -4.99
CA LEU A 2 49.98 18.84 -5.98
C LEU A 2 48.90 17.80 -6.34
N LYS A 3 47.59 17.99 -6.16
CA LYS A 3 46.71 18.92 -5.41
C LYS A 3 45.32 18.28 -5.53
N HIS A 4 44.43 18.52 -4.57
CA HIS A 4 42.99 18.23 -4.66
C HIS A 4 42.39 18.94 -5.90
N ASP A 5 41.82 18.19 -6.83
CA ASP A 5 40.95 18.73 -7.88
C ASP A 5 39.50 18.38 -7.54
N SER A 6 38.87 19.32 -6.84
CA SER A 6 37.43 19.50 -6.77
C SER A 6 36.92 19.90 -8.15
N LEU A 7 36.12 19.05 -8.81
CA LEU A 7 35.37 19.44 -9.99
C LEU A 7 34.04 20.04 -9.54
N ASP A 8 34.07 21.34 -9.29
CA ASP A 8 32.88 22.20 -9.20
C ASP A 8 32.23 22.28 -10.59
N LEU A 9 31.14 21.53 -10.79
CA LEU A 9 30.25 21.73 -11.94
C LEU A 9 29.28 22.88 -11.61
N PRO A 10 29.13 23.89 -12.49
CA PRO A 10 28.29 25.04 -12.22
C PRO A 10 26.79 24.64 -12.23
N TYR A 11 26.08 25.06 -11.18
CA TYR A 11 24.63 25.02 -11.08
C TYR A 11 24.03 26.09 -12.01
N GLU A 12 23.32 25.66 -13.06
CA GLU A 12 22.50 26.56 -13.89
C GLU A 12 21.11 26.74 -13.26
N PRO A 13 20.64 27.98 -13.04
CA PRO A 13 19.29 28.23 -12.55
C PRO A 13 18.26 28.19 -13.69
N ASP A 14 17.22 27.36 -13.54
CA ASP A 14 16.06 27.35 -14.44
C ASP A 14 15.34 28.71 -14.45
N ALA A 15 15.12 29.25 -15.64
CA ALA A 15 14.38 30.49 -15.86
C ALA A 15 12.85 30.29 -15.73
N PRO A 16 12.09 31.30 -15.25
CA PRO A 16 10.70 31.15 -14.86
C PRO A 16 9.75 31.20 -16.06
N SER A 17 8.86 30.20 -16.19
CA SER A 17 7.70 30.30 -17.08
C SER A 17 6.53 30.98 -16.38
N SER A 18 6.08 32.05 -17.01
CA SER A 18 5.07 33.03 -16.63
C SER A 18 3.65 32.51 -16.42
N SER A 19 2.96 33.21 -15.51
CA SER A 19 1.52 33.29 -15.21
C SER A 19 0.54 33.39 -16.38
N ARG A 20 -0.65 32.78 -16.20
CA ARG A 20 -2.04 33.14 -16.63
C ARG A 20 -2.90 31.87 -16.43
N ASP A 21 -4.07 31.81 -15.80
CA ASP A 21 -5.19 32.76 -15.75
C ASP A 21 -6.01 32.67 -14.45
N GLN A 22 -6.66 33.79 -14.15
CA GLN A 22 -7.61 34.04 -13.07
C GLN A 22 -9.02 33.52 -13.41
N ASN A 23 -9.81 33.27 -12.37
CA ASN A 23 -11.28 33.36 -12.32
C ASN A 23 -12.13 32.48 -13.25
N ASN A 24 -12.92 31.57 -12.65
CA ASN A 24 -14.37 31.71 -12.75
C ASN A 24 -15.09 30.98 -11.61
N ASN A 25 -15.78 31.76 -10.78
CA ASN A 25 -16.70 31.30 -9.76
C ASN A 25 -18.10 31.68 -10.23
N ARG A 26 -18.95 30.72 -10.65
CA ARG A 26 -20.42 30.88 -10.71
C ARG A 26 -21.08 29.53 -10.52
N GLY A 27 -21.95 29.47 -9.52
CA GLY A 27 -22.76 28.30 -9.22
C GLY A 27 -24.07 28.22 -10.02
N MET A 28 -24.65 27.03 -9.84
CA MET A 28 -26.06 26.67 -9.68
C MET A 28 -26.95 26.36 -10.90
N SER A 29 -27.79 25.34 -10.64
CA SER A 29 -28.94 24.77 -11.39
C SER A 29 -28.56 23.78 -12.50
N GLU A 30 -29.10 22.56 -12.65
CA GLU A 30 -30.26 21.81 -12.14
C GLU A 30 -29.84 20.32 -12.09
N GLU A 31 -30.07 19.52 -11.05
CA GLU A 31 -31.29 18.73 -10.79
C GLU A 31 -31.80 17.87 -11.98
N ILE A 32 -31.69 16.53 -11.84
CA ILE A 32 -32.71 15.47 -12.05
C ILE A 32 -32.14 14.18 -12.67
N TYR A 33 -32.66 13.06 -12.15
CA TYR A 33 -32.40 11.61 -12.32
C TYR A 33 -31.45 11.04 -11.27
N GLY A 34 -31.89 10.29 -10.25
CA GLY A 34 -33.11 9.51 -10.09
C GLY A 34 -32.73 8.11 -9.62
N ASP A 35 -32.99 7.83 -8.35
CA ASP A 35 -32.65 6.64 -7.58
C ASP A 35 -32.98 5.30 -8.25
N TYR A 36 -32.03 4.35 -8.22
CA TYR A 36 -32.33 2.92 -8.10
C TYR A 36 -31.21 2.15 -7.33
N LEU A 37 -31.52 1.85 -6.06
CA LEU A 37 -31.21 0.62 -5.30
C LEU A 37 -29.77 0.31 -4.85
N THR A 38 -29.38 0.94 -3.73
CA THR A 38 -28.48 0.36 -2.71
C THR A 38 -29.31 -0.22 -1.55
N THR A 39 -29.64 -1.51 -1.60
CA THR A 39 -30.37 -2.20 -0.50
C THR A 39 -29.67 -3.51 -0.11
N SER A 40 -28.58 -3.41 0.65
CA SER A 40 -28.11 -4.52 1.51
C SER A 40 -27.10 -4.09 2.60
N ALA A 41 -26.38 -2.98 2.41
CA ALA A 41 -25.40 -2.51 3.39
C ALA A 41 -25.99 -1.63 4.53
N SER A 42 -27.16 -1.01 4.31
CA SER A 42 -27.73 -0.03 5.26
C SER A 42 -28.33 -0.67 6.53
N TRP A 43 -28.87 -1.88 6.44
CA TRP A 43 -29.51 -2.54 7.58
C TRP A 43 -28.54 -3.07 8.64
N ARG A 44 -27.31 -3.46 8.25
CA ARG A 44 -26.27 -3.95 9.19
C ARG A 44 -25.54 -2.81 9.90
N MET A 45 -25.40 -1.65 9.26
CA MET A 45 -24.84 -0.46 9.93
C MET A 45 -25.81 0.09 10.98
N ARG A 46 -27.13 0.13 10.70
CA ARG A 46 -28.14 0.62 11.66
C ARG A 46 -28.32 -0.28 12.87
N THR A 47 -28.22 -1.61 12.73
CA THR A 47 -28.29 -2.54 13.86
C THR A 47 -27.03 -2.50 14.70
N PHE A 48 -25.85 -2.33 14.09
CA PHE A 48 -24.60 -2.12 14.82
C PHE A 48 -24.62 -0.80 15.60
N PHE A 49 -25.06 0.29 14.96
CA PHE A 49 -25.11 1.62 15.57
C PHE A 49 -26.14 1.70 16.71
N ASN A 50 -27.32 1.08 16.58
CA ASN A 50 -28.28 1.01 17.69
C ASN A 50 -27.85 0.08 18.84
N LYS A 51 -27.00 -0.92 18.57
CA LYS A 51 -26.43 -1.79 19.61
C LYS A 51 -25.30 -1.10 20.39
N VAL A 52 -24.55 -0.20 19.73
CA VAL A 52 -23.57 0.70 20.37
C VAL A 52 -24.27 1.73 21.26
N LEU A 53 -25.44 2.23 20.84
CA LEU A 53 -26.16 3.29 21.56
C LEU A 53 -27.07 2.81 22.70
N ASN A 54 -27.25 1.50 22.89
CA ASN A 54 -28.16 0.95 23.91
C ASN A 54 -27.45 -0.02 24.86
N ARG A 55 -26.32 0.41 25.45
CA ARG A 55 -25.67 -0.30 26.55
C ARG A 55 -26.45 -0.13 27.85
N SER A 56 -26.66 -1.26 28.53
CA SER A 56 -27.31 -1.34 29.84
C SER A 56 -26.57 -0.49 30.87
N ASN A 57 -27.32 0.04 31.85
CA ASN A 57 -26.83 0.90 32.93
C ASN A 57 -25.67 0.27 33.74
N SER A 58 -25.54 -1.06 33.70
CA SER A 58 -24.49 -1.85 34.35
C SER A 58 -23.10 -1.66 33.73
N ASP A 59 -23.01 -1.46 32.40
CA ASP A 59 -21.71 -1.28 31.71
C ASP A 59 -21.10 0.09 32.01
N LYS A 60 -21.95 1.09 32.24
CA LYS A 60 -21.55 2.44 32.67
C LYS A 60 -20.95 2.44 34.08
N MET A 61 -21.42 1.54 34.96
CA MET A 61 -20.89 1.42 36.32
C MET A 61 -19.50 0.76 36.33
N ALA A 62 -19.25 -0.19 35.43
CA ALA A 62 -17.91 -0.79 35.28
C ALA A 62 -16.89 0.22 34.75
N GLU A 63 -17.28 1.07 33.80
CA GLU A 63 -16.46 2.17 33.27
C GLU A 63 -16.18 3.26 34.33
N PHE A 64 -17.14 3.49 35.23
CA PHE A 64 -17.04 4.47 36.33
C PHE A 64 -16.14 4.00 37.48
N LEU A 65 -16.15 2.70 37.80
CA LEU A 65 -15.33 2.14 38.90
C LEU A 65 -13.85 1.96 38.52
N ILE A 66 -13.52 1.90 37.23
CA ILE A 66 -12.14 1.78 36.76
C ILE A 66 -11.45 3.16 36.67
N SER A 67 -12.20 4.22 36.40
CA SER A 67 -11.65 5.52 35.98
C SER A 67 -11.58 6.59 37.08
N GLY A 68 -11.94 6.27 38.33
CA GLY A 68 -11.73 7.12 39.50
C GLY A 68 -11.85 8.63 39.22
N GLU A 69 -13.08 9.14 39.06
CA GLU A 69 -13.40 10.57 38.96
C GLU A 69 -12.36 11.44 38.24
N THR A 70 -12.10 11.18 36.96
CA THR A 70 -11.84 12.18 35.90
C THR A 70 -11.41 11.45 34.62
N SER A 71 -12.01 11.77 33.46
CA SER A 71 -11.46 11.41 32.14
C SER A 71 -10.19 12.23 31.82
N TYR A 72 -9.29 12.34 32.78
CA TYR A 72 -8.02 13.04 32.62
C TYR A 72 -6.98 12.05 32.11
N VAL A 73 -6.75 12.08 30.80
CA VAL A 73 -5.55 11.46 30.23
C VAL A 73 -4.46 12.54 30.31
N PRO A 74 -3.40 12.37 31.12
CA PRO A 74 -2.30 13.32 31.16
C PRO A 74 -1.70 13.46 29.76
N GLU A 75 -1.35 14.68 29.34
CA GLU A 75 -0.65 14.88 28.08
C GLU A 75 0.75 14.26 28.17
N ASP A 76 1.01 13.28 27.31
CA ASP A 76 2.30 12.60 27.19
C ASP A 76 2.66 12.43 25.72
N GLY A 77 3.96 12.55 25.43
CA GLY A 77 4.52 12.46 24.08
C GLY A 77 4.31 13.69 23.19
N LEU A 78 4.74 13.54 21.94
CA LEU A 78 4.57 14.53 20.87
C LEU A 78 3.76 13.91 19.73
N THR A 79 2.89 14.71 19.11
CA THR A 79 2.21 14.29 17.88
C THR A 79 3.17 14.27 16.70
N ALA A 80 2.88 13.46 15.68
CA ALA A 80 3.69 13.41 14.45
C ALA A 80 3.82 14.79 13.79
N ALA A 81 2.76 15.62 13.82
CA ALA A 81 2.81 16.97 13.26
C ALA A 81 3.76 17.90 14.03
N GLN A 82 3.82 17.79 15.36
CA GLN A 82 4.75 18.59 16.17
C GLN A 82 6.20 18.13 15.94
N LEU A 83 6.42 16.81 15.89
CA LEU A 83 7.75 16.23 15.70
C LEU A 83 8.31 16.46 14.29
N LEU A 84 7.49 16.33 13.24
CA LEU A 84 7.95 16.47 11.86
C LEU A 84 8.09 17.93 11.40
N ASN A 85 7.41 18.87 12.06
CA ASN A 85 7.51 20.31 11.74
C ASN A 85 8.66 21.02 12.49
N THR A 86 9.52 20.30 13.22
CA THR A 86 10.63 20.89 13.98
C THR A 86 11.76 21.40 13.06
N GLY A 87 11.81 20.96 11.80
CA GLY A 87 12.76 21.43 10.78
C GLY A 87 14.00 20.56 10.60
N ASP A 88 14.21 19.58 11.49
CA ASP A 88 15.29 18.61 11.41
C ASP A 88 14.91 17.38 10.57
N GLY A 89 15.89 16.78 9.89
CA GLY A 89 15.70 15.51 9.19
C GLY A 89 15.80 14.35 10.18
N LEU A 90 14.70 13.61 10.37
CA LEU A 90 14.64 12.47 11.30
C LEU A 90 14.82 11.14 10.55
N THR A 91 15.58 10.21 11.13
CA THR A 91 15.66 8.80 10.72
C THR A 91 14.89 7.89 11.69
N TYR A 92 14.71 6.62 11.33
CA TYR A 92 13.93 5.64 12.11
C TYR A 92 14.46 5.41 13.52
N ASN A 93 15.75 5.65 13.76
CA ASN A 93 16.38 5.46 15.07
C ASN A 93 16.23 6.67 16.00
N ASP A 94 15.72 7.81 15.52
CA ASP A 94 15.68 9.06 16.28
C ASP A 94 14.42 9.20 17.14
N PHE A 95 13.42 8.33 16.95
CA PHE A 95 12.16 8.40 17.69
C PHE A 95 11.64 7.01 18.05
N LEU A 96 10.69 7.00 18.99
CA LEU A 96 10.01 5.79 19.47
C LEU A 96 8.51 6.06 19.46
N ILE A 97 7.71 5.00 19.31
CA ILE A 97 6.25 5.09 19.35
C ILE A 97 5.79 4.71 20.76
N LEU A 98 5.02 5.58 21.40
CA LEU A 98 4.44 5.28 22.71
C LEU A 98 3.37 4.18 22.57
N PRO A 99 3.33 3.20 23.48
CA PRO A 99 2.36 2.12 23.43
C PRO A 99 0.94 2.63 23.74
N GLY A 100 -0.05 1.97 23.14
CA GLY A 100 -1.47 2.20 23.40
C GLY A 100 -2.13 1.06 24.19
N PHE A 101 -3.44 1.17 24.38
CA PHE A 101 -4.26 0.11 24.94
C PHE A 101 -4.50 -1.01 23.91
N ILE A 102 -4.57 -2.27 24.38
CA ILE A 102 -4.76 -3.46 23.53
C ILE A 102 -5.91 -4.30 24.10
N ASP A 103 -6.91 -4.61 23.28
CA ASP A 103 -8.05 -5.49 23.60
C ASP A 103 -8.22 -6.66 22.61
N PHE A 104 -7.27 -6.85 21.70
CA PHE A 104 -7.28 -7.87 20.65
C PHE A 104 -5.98 -8.68 20.62
N THR A 105 -5.96 -9.74 19.82
CA THR A 105 -4.78 -10.59 19.61
C THR A 105 -3.98 -10.17 18.38
N ALA A 106 -2.66 -10.38 18.39
CA ALA A 106 -1.79 -9.97 17.29
C ALA A 106 -2.18 -10.53 15.90
N SER A 107 -2.82 -11.72 15.87
CA SER A 107 -3.33 -12.35 14.64
C SER A 107 -4.54 -11.66 14.01
N GLU A 108 -5.24 -10.79 14.75
CA GLU A 108 -6.43 -10.08 14.27
C GLU A 108 -6.08 -8.78 13.53
N VAL A 109 -4.81 -8.38 13.51
CA VAL A 109 -4.33 -7.18 12.84
C VAL A 109 -4.33 -7.39 11.32
N ASP A 110 -5.06 -6.53 10.59
CA ASP A 110 -5.07 -6.53 9.13
C ASP A 110 -3.87 -5.75 8.57
N LEU A 111 -3.07 -6.41 7.73
CA LEU A 111 -1.90 -5.84 7.07
C LEU A 111 -2.19 -5.38 5.62
N THR A 112 -3.46 -5.43 5.21
CA THR A 112 -3.87 -5.05 3.85
C THR A 112 -3.44 -3.62 3.56
N SER A 113 -2.61 -3.45 2.53
CA SER A 113 -1.97 -2.18 2.20
C SER A 113 -2.11 -1.86 0.72
N ALA A 114 -2.30 -0.58 0.40
CA ALA A 114 -2.44 -0.13 -0.98
C ALA A 114 -1.06 0.17 -1.57
N LEU A 115 -0.70 -0.52 -2.65
CA LEU A 115 0.51 -0.21 -3.42
C LEU A 115 0.27 0.91 -4.43
N THR A 116 -0.87 0.85 -5.12
CA THR A 116 -1.30 1.88 -6.08
C THR A 116 -2.77 2.21 -5.86
N LYS A 117 -3.30 3.21 -6.58
CA LYS A 117 -4.74 3.55 -6.55
C LYS A 117 -5.67 2.37 -6.85
N LYS A 118 -5.19 1.33 -7.54
CA LYS A 118 -5.98 0.17 -7.98
C LYS A 118 -5.50 -1.17 -7.45
N ILE A 119 -4.27 -1.25 -6.93
CA ILE A 119 -3.64 -2.50 -6.52
C ILE A 119 -3.45 -2.46 -5.00
N SER A 120 -4.12 -3.40 -4.32
CA SER A 120 -3.94 -3.67 -2.90
C SER A 120 -3.26 -5.02 -2.70
N LEU A 121 -2.43 -5.11 -1.66
CA LEU A 121 -1.69 -6.30 -1.27
C LEU A 121 -2.14 -6.73 0.13
N LYS A 122 -1.99 -8.02 0.43
CA LYS A 122 -2.30 -8.57 1.76
C LYS A 122 -1.20 -8.30 2.76
N THR A 123 0.02 -8.13 2.30
CA THR A 123 1.17 -7.75 3.13
C THR A 123 1.88 -6.55 2.49
N PRO A 124 2.39 -5.59 3.29
CA PRO A 124 3.09 -4.40 2.80
C PRO A 124 4.55 -4.69 2.45
N LEU A 125 4.86 -5.88 1.93
CA LEU A 125 6.21 -6.31 1.66
C LEU A 125 6.47 -6.36 0.15
N LEU A 126 7.55 -5.68 -0.26
CA LEU A 126 7.95 -5.54 -1.66
C LEU A 126 9.42 -5.89 -1.80
N SER A 127 9.79 -6.59 -2.88
CA SER A 127 11.20 -6.82 -3.20
C SER A 127 11.74 -5.72 -4.12
N SER A 128 13.00 -5.33 -3.87
CA SER A 128 13.69 -4.28 -4.62
C SER A 128 13.99 -4.71 -6.07
N PRO A 129 13.88 -3.82 -7.08
CA PRO A 129 14.22 -4.11 -8.48
C PRO A 129 15.73 -4.14 -8.73
N MET A 130 16.43 -5.03 -8.03
CA MET A 130 17.88 -5.25 -8.13
C MET A 130 18.16 -6.63 -8.70
N ASP A 131 19.19 -6.74 -9.55
CA ASP A 131 19.63 -8.00 -10.18
C ASP A 131 20.02 -9.06 -9.14
N THR A 132 20.64 -8.64 -8.05
CA THR A 132 21.01 -9.51 -6.92
C THR A 132 19.84 -9.96 -6.04
N VAL A 133 18.65 -9.40 -6.24
CA VAL A 133 17.50 -9.60 -5.33
C VAL A 133 16.31 -10.22 -6.06
N THR A 134 15.89 -9.66 -7.18
CA THR A 134 14.58 -9.97 -7.76
C THR A 134 14.64 -10.35 -9.23
N GLU A 135 14.65 -11.66 -9.46
CA GLU A 135 14.27 -12.32 -10.72
C GLU A 135 12.90 -13.02 -10.56
N SER A 136 12.49 -13.88 -11.51
CA SER A 136 11.17 -14.51 -11.43
C SER A 136 10.92 -15.27 -10.13
N ASP A 137 11.92 -15.99 -9.62
CA ASP A 137 11.73 -16.91 -8.50
C ASP A 137 11.39 -16.14 -7.21
N MET A 138 12.09 -15.03 -7.00
CA MET A 138 11.78 -14.10 -5.90
C MET A 138 10.41 -13.46 -6.10
N ALA A 139 10.10 -12.99 -7.31
CA ALA A 139 8.81 -12.35 -7.58
C ALA A 139 7.62 -13.30 -7.38
N ILE A 140 7.77 -14.57 -7.75
CA ILE A 140 6.77 -15.62 -7.50
C ILE A 140 6.63 -15.87 -5.99
N GLY A 141 7.74 -16.07 -5.28
CA GLY A 141 7.71 -16.31 -3.83
C GLY A 141 7.05 -15.17 -3.05
N MET A 142 7.40 -13.93 -3.38
CA MET A 142 6.78 -12.74 -2.77
C MET A 142 5.28 -12.64 -3.05
N ALA A 143 4.86 -12.92 -4.29
CA ALA A 143 3.46 -12.91 -4.66
C ALA A 143 2.64 -13.98 -3.92
N LEU A 144 3.19 -15.19 -3.76
CA LEU A 144 2.56 -16.27 -3.01
C LEU A 144 2.38 -15.94 -1.51
N MET A 145 3.32 -15.17 -0.94
CA MET A 145 3.23 -14.67 0.44
C MET A 145 2.34 -13.43 0.60
N GLY A 146 1.63 -13.01 -0.46
CA GLY A 146 0.70 -11.89 -0.44
C GLY A 146 1.33 -10.51 -0.66
N GLY A 147 2.62 -10.46 -1.01
CA GLY A 147 3.39 -9.28 -1.36
C GLY A 147 3.54 -9.10 -2.88
N MET A 148 4.56 -8.35 -3.31
CA MET A 148 4.85 -8.14 -4.73
C MET A 148 6.35 -7.98 -4.99
N GLY A 149 6.83 -8.51 -6.11
CA GLY A 149 8.22 -8.33 -6.54
C GLY A 149 8.35 -7.52 -7.81
N PHE A 150 9.38 -6.67 -7.88
CA PHE A 150 9.73 -5.91 -9.08
C PHE A 150 10.98 -6.50 -9.74
N ILE A 151 10.85 -6.93 -11.00
CA ILE A 151 11.99 -7.44 -11.77
C ILE A 151 12.93 -6.28 -12.11
N HIS A 152 14.23 -6.46 -11.90
CA HIS A 152 15.24 -5.46 -12.25
C HIS A 152 15.29 -5.18 -13.77
N TYR A 153 15.93 -4.08 -14.16
CA TYR A 153 16.07 -3.67 -15.57
C TYR A 153 17.50 -3.85 -16.13
N ASN A 154 18.42 -4.39 -15.33
CA ASN A 154 19.80 -4.68 -15.73
C ASN A 154 19.88 -5.96 -16.60
N CYS A 155 19.11 -6.02 -17.69
CA CYS A 155 19.03 -7.14 -18.63
C CYS A 155 18.45 -6.66 -19.97
N THR A 156 18.44 -7.53 -20.99
CA THR A 156 17.78 -7.17 -22.25
C THR A 156 16.25 -7.09 -22.06
N PRO A 157 15.54 -6.23 -22.82
CA PRO A 157 14.08 -6.15 -22.73
C PRO A 157 13.38 -7.49 -22.97
N GLU A 158 13.94 -8.33 -23.84
CA GLU A 158 13.41 -9.66 -24.14
C GLU A 158 13.54 -10.61 -22.93
N PHE A 159 14.67 -10.53 -22.21
CA PHE A 159 14.89 -11.31 -21.00
C PHE A 159 13.94 -10.87 -19.89
N GLN A 160 13.80 -9.55 -19.65
CA GLN A 160 12.87 -9.03 -18.66
C GLN A 160 11.42 -9.47 -18.96
N ALA A 161 11.02 -9.41 -20.23
CA ALA A 161 9.70 -9.86 -20.66
C ALA A 161 9.51 -11.38 -20.46
N ALA A 162 10.55 -12.19 -20.65
CA ALA A 162 10.52 -13.62 -20.38
C ALA A 162 10.35 -13.91 -18.87
N GLU A 163 11.06 -13.19 -18.00
CA GLU A 163 10.91 -13.31 -16.54
C GLU A 163 9.50 -12.93 -16.09
N VAL A 164 8.97 -11.78 -16.55
CA VAL A 164 7.59 -11.39 -16.25
C VAL A 164 6.59 -12.44 -16.75
N ARG A 165 6.83 -13.01 -17.94
CA ARG A 165 6.00 -14.09 -18.49
C ARG A 165 6.05 -15.34 -17.63
N ARG A 166 7.21 -15.70 -17.06
CA ARG A 166 7.37 -16.82 -16.12
C ARG A 166 6.55 -16.60 -14.85
N VAL A 167 6.64 -15.41 -14.23
CA VAL A 167 5.86 -15.05 -13.04
C VAL A 167 4.35 -15.12 -13.31
N LYS A 168 3.88 -14.51 -14.41
CA LYS A 168 2.45 -14.49 -14.77
C LYS A 168 1.90 -15.85 -15.24
N LYS A 169 2.78 -16.79 -15.60
CA LYS A 169 2.41 -18.17 -15.96
C LYS A 169 2.44 -19.14 -14.80
N TYR A 170 3.06 -18.78 -13.68
CA TYR A 170 3.26 -19.70 -12.57
C TYR A 170 1.93 -20.21 -11.99
N GLU A 171 0.99 -19.32 -11.72
CA GLU A 171 -0.34 -19.68 -11.23
C GLU A 171 -1.40 -18.99 -12.09
N GLN A 172 -2.04 -19.77 -12.97
CA GLN A 172 -3.09 -19.30 -13.87
C GLN A 172 -4.37 -20.07 -13.59
N GLY A 173 -5.47 -19.35 -13.28
CA GLY A 173 -6.78 -19.98 -13.13
C GLY A 173 -7.29 -20.55 -14.46
N PHE A 174 -7.22 -19.77 -15.53
CA PHE A 174 -7.61 -20.18 -16.89
C PHE A 174 -6.42 -20.10 -17.85
N ILE A 175 -6.00 -21.25 -18.39
CA ILE A 175 -4.89 -21.34 -19.35
C ILE A 175 -5.43 -21.05 -20.76
N GLN A 176 -5.19 -19.84 -21.27
CA GLN A 176 -5.67 -19.46 -22.61
C GLN A 176 -4.87 -20.09 -23.75
N ASN A 177 -3.56 -20.24 -23.59
CA ASN A 177 -2.65 -20.73 -24.64
C ASN A 177 -1.72 -21.81 -24.05
N PRO A 178 -2.21 -23.05 -23.87
CA PRO A 178 -1.37 -24.16 -23.43
C PRO A 178 -0.35 -24.49 -24.52
N VAL A 179 0.81 -25.01 -24.12
CA VAL A 179 1.72 -25.59 -25.11
C VAL A 179 1.06 -26.86 -25.66
N THR A 180 0.94 -26.94 -26.98
CA THR A 180 0.30 -28.05 -27.68
C THR A 180 1.26 -28.64 -28.69
N LEU A 181 1.22 -29.96 -28.83
CA LEU A 181 2.03 -30.70 -29.78
C LEU A 181 1.13 -31.38 -30.82
N GLY A 182 1.59 -31.37 -32.07
CA GLY A 182 0.89 -32.04 -33.16
C GLY A 182 1.08 -33.56 -33.13
N PRO A 183 0.23 -34.34 -33.83
CA PRO A 183 0.32 -35.80 -33.83
C PRO A 183 1.63 -36.38 -34.38
N LYS A 184 2.40 -35.57 -35.11
CA LYS A 184 3.70 -35.95 -35.70
C LYS A 184 4.90 -35.55 -34.83
N ALA A 185 4.67 -34.89 -33.70
CA ALA A 185 5.73 -34.53 -32.77
C ALA A 185 6.36 -35.79 -32.17
N THR A 186 7.68 -35.76 -32.03
CA THR A 186 8.43 -36.84 -31.39
C THR A 186 8.39 -36.68 -29.88
N VAL A 187 8.70 -37.74 -29.14
CA VAL A 187 8.81 -37.69 -27.67
C VAL A 187 9.88 -36.68 -27.23
N ARG A 188 10.92 -36.46 -28.05
CA ARG A 188 11.96 -35.45 -27.80
C ARG A 188 11.40 -34.03 -27.80
N ASP A 189 10.44 -33.75 -28.66
CA ASP A 189 9.81 -32.42 -28.73
C ASP A 189 8.98 -32.12 -27.46
N VAL A 190 8.60 -33.14 -26.68
CA VAL A 190 7.93 -32.97 -25.38
C VAL A 190 8.91 -32.52 -24.30
N THR A 191 10.17 -32.97 -24.36
CA THR A 191 11.18 -32.63 -23.34
C THR A 191 11.81 -31.25 -23.55
N ASP A 192 11.76 -30.74 -24.78
CA ASP A 192 12.31 -29.44 -25.17
C ASP A 192 11.28 -28.29 -25.07
N VAL A 193 10.02 -28.62 -24.72
CA VAL A 193 8.88 -27.71 -24.52
C VAL A 193 8.79 -27.25 -23.07
#